data_AF-A0A239P3L7-F1
#
_entry.id   AF-A0A239P3L7-F1
#
_cell.length_a   1.000
_cell.length_b   1.000
_cell.length_c   1.000
_cell.angle_alpha   90.00
_cell.angle_beta   90.00
_cell.angle_gamma   90.00
#
_symmetry.space_group_name_H-M   'P 1'
#
loop_
_entity.id
_entity.type
_entity.pdbx_description
1 polymer ?
#
loop_
_entity_poly.entity_id
_entity_poly.type
_entity_poly.pdbx_seq_one_letter_code
_entity_poly.pdbx_strand_id
1 'polypeptide(L)' 'MQLRNVNYAVVGTLFSVAVFSVYPVITGKWMFAFFSIPFGSLLGFGGCFRFLRKYNLPVTATCGEVEDRMKKEAISKD' A
#
# COMPACT_ATOMS: atom_id res chain seq x y z
N MET A 1 -15.71 -11.25 4.86
CA MET A 1 -14.67 -12.13 4.27
C MET A 1 -14.15 -11.48 3.00
N GLN A 2 -12.88 -11.06 2.92
CA GLN A 2 -12.05 -11.00 1.68
C GLN A 2 -10.77 -10.14 1.82
N LEU A 3 -10.76 -9.07 2.63
CA LEU A 3 -9.58 -8.19 2.78
C LEU A 3 -8.30 -8.89 3.29
N ARG A 4 -8.44 -9.94 4.10
CA ARG A 4 -7.30 -10.75 4.58
C ARG A 4 -6.55 -11.49 3.47
N ASN A 5 -7.21 -11.78 2.34
CA ASN A 5 -6.61 -12.47 1.20
C ASN A 5 -6.18 -11.51 0.09
N VAL A 6 -6.43 -10.20 0.24
CA VAL A 6 -5.98 -9.20 -0.74
C VAL A 6 -4.49 -8.97 -0.53
N ASN A 7 -3.75 -8.91 -1.64
CA ASN A 7 -2.32 -8.61 -1.63
C ASN A 7 -2.09 -7.22 -0.98
N TYR A 8 -1.22 -7.18 0.02
CA TYR A 8 -0.89 -5.96 0.76
C TYR A 8 -0.32 -4.86 -0.15
N ALA A 9 0.49 -5.24 -1.15
CA ALA A 9 1.02 -4.30 -2.12
C ALA A 9 -0.10 -3.68 -2.97
N VAL A 10 -1.11 -4.47 -3.37
CA VAL A 10 -2.26 -3.96 -4.13
C VAL A 10 -3.07 -2.97 -3.30
N VAL A 11 -3.32 -3.28 -2.02
CA VAL A 11 -4.06 -2.37 -1.12
C VAL A 11 -3.30 -1.07 -0.91
N GLY A 12 -2.00 -1.12 -0.61
CA GLY A 12 -1.20 0.08 -0.39
C GLY A 12 -1.02 0.94 -1.65
N THR A 13 -0.88 0.31 -2.82
CA THR A 13 -0.86 1.01 -4.11
C THR A 13 -2.20 1.70 -4.39
N LEU A 14 -3.34 1.02 -4.18
CA LEU A 14 -4.66 1.61 -4.37
C LEU A 14 -4.91 2.78 -3.41
N PHE A 15 -4.50 2.65 -2.15
CA PHE A 15 -4.63 3.72 -1.16
C PHE A 15 -3.79 4.94 -1.55
N SER A 16 -2.55 4.73 -1.99
CA SER A 16 -1.69 5.83 -2.44
C SER A 16 -2.28 6.52 -3.67
N VAL A 17 -2.73 5.78 -4.68
CA VAL A 17 -3.39 6.34 -5.86
C VAL A 17 -4.64 7.13 -5.48
N ALA A 18 -5.45 6.62 -4.54
CA ALA A 18 -6.64 7.33 -4.05
C ALA A 18 -6.29 8.67 -3.39
N VAL A 19 -5.20 8.74 -2.61
CA VAL A 19 -4.72 10.00 -2.01
C VAL A 19 -4.24 10.96 -3.09
N PHE A 20 -3.47 10.48 -4.06
CA PHE A 20 -2.95 11.29 -5.16
C PHE A 20 -4.04 11.78 -6.13
N SER A 21 -5.16 11.06 -6.25
CA SER A 21 -6.29 11.47 -7.09
C SER A 21 -7.17 12.55 -6.44
N VAL A 22 -7.06 12.79 -5.13
CA VAL A 22 -7.79 13.88 -4.45
C VAL A 22 -7.37 15.25 -5.00
N TYR A 23 -6.08 15.46 -5.25
CA TYR A 23 -5.55 16.74 -5.75
C TYR A 23 -6.19 17.22 -7.07
N PRO A 24 -6.20 16.43 -8.15
CA PRO A 24 -6.84 16.84 -9.41
C PRO A 24 -8.35 17.00 -9.28
N VAL A 25 -9.02 16.24 -8.39
CA VAL A 25 -10.46 16.36 -8.15
C VAL A 25 -10.81 17.71 -7.50
N ILE A 26 -10.07 18.13 -6.47
CA ILE A 26 -10.33 19.40 -5.78
C ILE A 26 -9.95 20.61 -6.66
N THR A 27 -8.81 20.54 -7.36
CA THR A 27 -8.31 21.67 -8.16
C THR A 27 -8.94 21.76 -9.55
N GLY A 28 -9.69 20.73 -9.99
CA GLY A 28 -10.25 20.62 -11.33
C GLY A 28 -9.21 20.41 -12.44
N LYS A 29 -7.92 20.25 -12.09
CA LYS A 29 -6.82 20.12 -13.04
C LYS A 29 -6.55 18.66 -13.37
N TRP A 30 -7.43 18.05 -14.17
CA TRP A 30 -7.34 16.65 -14.61
C TRP A 30 -6.03 16.29 -15.34
N MET A 31 -5.31 17.26 -15.92
CA MET A 31 -3.97 17.05 -16.48
C MET A 31 -2.98 16.48 -15.45
N PHE A 32 -3.11 16.86 -14.17
CA PHE A 32 -2.26 16.33 -13.10
C PHE A 32 -2.65 14.92 -12.71
N ALA A 33 -3.86 14.44 -13.00
CA ALA A 33 -4.25 13.04 -12.77
C ALA A 33 -3.35 12.08 -13.56
N PHE A 34 -2.95 12.47 -14.78
CA PHE A 34 -2.11 11.68 -15.67
C PHE A 34 -0.71 11.41 -15.08
N PHE A 35 -0.16 12.35 -14.31
CA PHE A 35 1.15 12.21 -13.67
C PHE A 35 1.05 11.71 -12.22
N SER A 36 0.04 12.15 -11.48
CA SER A 36 -0.13 11.81 -10.06
C SER A 36 -0.56 10.36 -9.85
N ILE A 37 -1.35 9.77 -10.75
CA ILE A 37 -1.77 8.36 -10.62
C ILE A 37 -0.58 7.40 -10.79
N PRO A 38 0.25 7.48 -11.85
CA PRO A 38 1.45 6.65 -11.97
C PRO A 38 2.47 6.92 -10.86
N PHE A 39 2.60 8.18 -10.44
CA PHE A 39 3.54 8.53 -9.37
C PHE A 39 3.08 7.97 -8.01
N GLY A 40 1.78 8.10 -7.70
CA GLY A 40 1.18 7.52 -6.50
C GLY A 40 1.25 6.00 -6.51
N SER A 41 1.07 5.35 -7.66
CA SER A 41 1.17 3.89 -7.73
C SER A 41 2.60 3.39 -7.46
N LEU A 42 3.61 4.07 -8.01
CA LEU A 42 5.03 3.78 -7.74
C LEU A 42 5.40 4.02 -6.28
N LEU A 43 4.95 5.12 -5.68
CA LEU A 43 5.20 5.41 -4.27
C LEU A 43 4.51 4.41 -3.33
N GLY A 44 3.24 4.09 -3.59
CA GLY A 44 2.51 3.09 -2.83
C GLY A 44 3.14 1.70 -2.92
N PHE A 45 3.49 1.28 -4.14
CA PHE A 45 4.16 -0.01 -4.36
C PHE A 45 5.55 -0.03 -3.71
N GLY A 46 6.36 1.02 -3.90
CA GLY A 46 7.70 1.13 -3.32
C GLY A 46 7.69 1.15 -1.78
N GLY A 47 6.73 1.86 -1.18
CA GLY A 47 6.51 1.87 0.27
C GLY A 47 6.15 0.48 0.81
N CYS A 48 5.19 -0.19 0.16
CA CYS A 48 4.83 -1.57 0.50
C CYS A 48 5.99 -2.55 0.29
N PHE A 49 6.73 -2.43 -0.80
CA PHE A 49 7.89 -3.29 -1.08
C PHE A 49 8.99 -3.13 -0.03
N ARG A 50 9.29 -1.89 0.37
CA ARG A 50 10.26 -1.61 1.44
C ARG A 50 9.81 -2.20 2.77
N PHE A 51 8.52 -2.08 3.10
CA PHE A 51 7.94 -2.69 4.29
C PHE A 51 8.03 -4.22 4.24
N LEU A 52 7.53 -4.85 3.18
CA LEU A 52 7.57 -6.32 3.01
C LEU A 52 9.00 -6.86 3.10
N ARG A 53 9.97 -6.16 2.48
CA ARG A 53 11.39 -6.50 2.59
C ARG A 53 11.93 -6.38 4.02
N LYS A 54 11.52 -5.36 4.77
CA LYS A 54 11.90 -5.20 6.19
C LYS A 54 11.44 -6.38 7.05
N TYR A 55 10.27 -6.95 6.74
CA TYR A 55 9.68 -8.07 7.49
C TYR A 55 9.94 -9.45 6.87
N ASN A 56 10.83 -9.56 5.87
CA ASN A 56 11.10 -10.80 5.12
C ASN A 56 9.81 -11.48 4.61
N LEU A 57 8.88 -10.66 4.11
CA LEU A 57 7.63 -11.11 3.51
C LEU A 57 7.72 -11.06 1.98
N PRO A 58 7.11 -12.04 1.27
CA PRO A 58 7.07 -12.02 -0.19
C PRO A 58 6.20 -10.86 -0.70
N VAL A 59 6.42 -10.42 -1.95
CA VAL A 59 5.63 -9.35 -2.60
C VAL A 59 4.16 -9.75 -2.79
N THR A 60 3.88 -11.06 -2.79
CA THR A 60 2.53 -11.63 -2.83
C THR A 60 1.89 -11.74 -1.46
N ALA A 61 2.54 -11.26 -0.39
CA ALA A 61 2.03 -11.36 0.95
C ALA A 61 0.66 -10.66 1.05
N THR A 62 -0.27 -11.38 1.65
CA THR A 62 -1.61 -10.90 1.91
C THR A 62 -1.63 -10.00 3.15
N CYS A 63 -2.66 -9.14 3.26
CA CYS A 63 -2.85 -8.34 4.45
C CYS A 63 -2.93 -9.20 5.73
N GLY A 64 -3.47 -10.41 5.65
CA GLY A 64 -3.50 -11.35 6.77
C GLY A 64 -2.12 -11.80 7.22
N GLU A 65 -1.23 -12.14 6.28
CA GLU A 65 0.15 -12.55 6.60
C GLU A 65 0.96 -11.41 7.22
N VAL A 66 0.74 -10.18 6.74
CA VAL A 66 1.34 -8.97 7.33
C VAL A 66 0.84 -8.74 8.75
N GLU A 67 -0.46 -8.86 8.99
CA GLU A 67 -1.08 -8.70 10.31
C GLU A 67 -0.55 -9.76 11.30
N ASP A 68 -0.46 -11.02 10.88
CA ASP A 68 0.04 -12.11 11.71
C ASP A 68 1.53 -11.93 12.07
N ARG A 69 2.34 -11.38 11.15
CA ARG A 69 3.74 -11.01 11.44
C ARG A 69 3.84 -9.85 12.43
N MET A 70 3.04 -8.80 12.22
CA MET A 70 3.03 -7.62 13.09
C MET A 70 2.60 -7.99 14.52
N LYS A 71 1.60 -8.87 14.68
CA LYS A 71 1.19 -9.39 16.00
C LYS A 71 2.29 -10.19 16.69
N LYS A 72 3.02 -11.04 15.94
CA LYS A 72 4.15 -11.81 16.49
C LYS A 72 5.29 -10.89 16.98
N GLU A 73 5.56 -9.80 16.28
CA GLU A 73 6.56 -8.82 16.73
C GLU A 73 6.09 -8.01 17.94
N ALA A 74 4.80 -7.68 18.04
CA ALA A 74 4.25 -6.95 19.18
C ALA A 74 4.38 -7.76 20.48
N ILE A 75 4.08 -9.07 20.42
CA ILE A 75 4.17 -9.98 21.56
C ILE A 75 5.64 -10.26 21.98
N SER A 76 6.58 -10.15 21.05
CA SER A 76 8.01 -10.36 21.31
C SER A 76 8.70 -9.17 22.00
N LYS A 77 8.04 -8.02 22.12
CA LYS A 77 8.61 -6.79 22.68
C LYS A 77 8.07 -6.42 24.08
N ASP A 78 7.10 -7.18 24.58
CA ASP A 78 6.67 -7.18 25.99
C ASP A 78 7.44 -8.27 26.77
#